data_AF-A0A6B3P5Z1-F1
#
_entry.id   AF-A0A6B3P5Z1-F1
#
_cell.length_a   1.000
_cell.length_b   1.000
_cell.length_c   1.000
_cell.angle_alpha   90.00
_cell.angle_beta   90.00
_cell.angle_gamma   90.00
#
_symmetry.space_group_name_H-M   'P 1'
#
loop_
_entity.id
_entity.type
_entity.pdbx_description
1 polymer ?
#
loop_
_entity_poly.entity_id
_entity_poly.type
_entity_poly.pdbx_seq_one_letter_code
_entity_poly.pdbx_strand_id
1 'polypeptide(L)'
;MIFKNLKAIGIGCCATLAILFVGNEQAKAATITYDSEIYDNSNPNTCTSPLSAGKCFMENGFNVAAFSAQEIGSPSAYFSDTSHFHARQNYEAQHFTNEFGLLGSFITLKNGGIFSLKSLDYQLRKNENAITGYTTDDTKILISTTFDPTMQVAGQFTEYSIGNDISLPFETLSIDGFENITQIYIASSGDVNFDNIMLTPVPEPTSILGLLAFAAFGATSMFKHQDN
;
A
#
# COMPACT_ATOMS: atom_id res chain seq x y z
N MET A 1 41.62 60.87 -13.92
CA MET A 1 40.73 60.61 -15.08
C MET A 1 41.20 59.32 -15.71
N ILE A 2 40.48 58.22 -15.88
CA ILE A 2 39.04 57.86 -15.81
C ILE A 2 38.98 56.39 -15.32
N PHE A 3 37.81 56.05 -14.77
CA PHE A 3 37.41 54.85 -14.03
C PHE A 3 37.47 53.48 -14.74
N LYS A 4 37.59 52.46 -13.89
CA LYS A 4 36.87 51.15 -13.86
C LYS A 4 37.00 50.20 -15.06
N ASN A 5 37.52 49.00 -14.78
CA ASN A 5 36.89 47.77 -15.23
C ASN A 5 36.95 46.72 -14.12
N LEU A 6 35.83 46.58 -13.38
CA LEU A 6 35.51 45.36 -12.66
C LEU A 6 35.18 44.28 -13.71
N LYS A 7 35.86 43.14 -13.65
CA LYS A 7 35.25 41.86 -14.05
C LYS A 7 35.13 41.01 -12.79
N ALA A 8 33.95 41.08 -12.19
CA ALA A 8 33.44 40.04 -11.32
C ALA A 8 32.76 38.96 -12.18
N ILE A 9 32.52 37.81 -11.55
CA ILE A 9 31.67 36.69 -11.97
C ILE A 9 32.40 35.63 -12.81
N GLY A 10 33.16 34.81 -12.09
CA GLY A 10 33.56 33.46 -12.50
C GLY A 10 33.20 32.47 -11.39
N ILE A 11 31.95 32.49 -10.92
CA ILE A 11 31.42 31.47 -10.00
C ILE A 11 30.04 31.11 -10.52
N GLY A 12 29.85 29.84 -10.88
CA GLY A 12 28.52 29.28 -11.09
C GLY A 12 28.35 28.57 -12.43
N CYS A 13 28.92 27.38 -12.56
CA CYS A 13 28.27 26.30 -13.32
C CYS A 13 28.84 24.92 -12.96
N CYS A 14 28.96 24.63 -11.66
CA CYS A 14 29.26 23.27 -11.18
C CYS A 14 28.27 22.83 -10.08
N ALA A 15 27.02 23.30 -10.18
CA ALA A 15 25.96 22.94 -9.23
C ALA A 15 24.71 22.36 -9.92
N THR A 16 24.82 21.88 -11.16
CA THR A 16 23.66 21.37 -11.91
C THR A 16 23.91 19.96 -12.45
N LEU A 17 24.54 19.09 -11.66
CA LEU A 17 24.66 17.67 -12.00
C LEU A 17 24.44 16.74 -10.80
N ALA A 18 23.66 17.17 -9.80
CA ALA A 18 23.30 16.33 -8.65
C ALA A 18 21.79 16.16 -8.44
N ILE A 19 20.92 16.78 -9.25
CA ILE A 19 19.46 16.71 -9.06
C ILE A 19 18.77 15.78 -10.08
N LEU A 20 19.45 15.37 -11.16
CA LEU A 20 18.87 14.50 -12.19
C LEU A 20 18.72 13.03 -11.78
N PHE A 21 19.17 12.63 -10.59
CA PHE A 21 18.97 11.27 -10.06
C PHE A 21 17.86 11.15 -9.00
N VAL A 22 17.20 12.25 -8.61
CA VAL A 22 16.19 12.21 -7.52
C VAL A 22 14.76 12.06 -8.05
N GLY A 23 14.52 12.18 -9.37
CA GLY A 23 13.16 12.42 -9.88
C GLY A 23 12.59 11.39 -10.84
N ASN A 24 13.16 10.19 -10.97
CA ASN A 24 12.68 9.20 -11.93
C ASN A 24 12.59 7.79 -11.33
N GLU A 25 12.09 7.70 -10.09
CA GLU A 25 11.38 6.47 -9.74
C GLU A 25 10.10 6.48 -10.57
N GLN A 26 10.16 5.88 -11.76
CA GLN A 26 8.99 5.25 -12.34
C GLN A 26 8.28 4.55 -11.18
N ALA A 27 6.99 4.83 -10.97
CA ALA A 27 6.22 4.16 -9.94
C ALA A 27 6.31 2.65 -10.18
N LYS A 28 7.27 2.03 -9.50
CA LYS A 28 7.55 0.63 -9.67
C LYS A 28 6.44 -0.09 -8.92
N ALA A 29 5.86 -1.11 -9.54
CA ALA A 29 4.99 -2.01 -8.83
C ALA A 29 5.74 -2.50 -7.58
N ALA A 30 5.09 -2.31 -6.43
CA ALA A 30 5.52 -2.80 -5.15
C ALA A 30 4.76 -4.08 -4.87
N THR A 31 5.45 -5.08 -4.35
CA THR A 31 4.81 -6.29 -3.85
C THR A 31 4.96 -6.27 -2.34
N ILE A 32 3.87 -6.45 -1.61
CA ILE A 32 3.92 -6.71 -0.18
C ILE A 32 4.02 -8.21 0.00
N THR A 33 5.11 -8.64 0.61
CA THR A 33 5.39 -10.03 0.94
C THR A 33 5.34 -10.13 2.45
N TYR A 34 4.52 -11.03 3.00
CA TYR A 34 4.47 -11.24 4.44
C TYR A 34 5.66 -12.10 4.90
N ASP A 35 6.86 -11.76 4.44
CA ASP A 35 8.10 -12.43 4.81
C ASP A 35 8.34 -12.23 6.31
N SER A 36 8.49 -13.36 7.01
CA SER A 36 8.79 -13.38 8.44
C SER A 36 10.00 -12.53 8.80
N GLU A 37 11.01 -12.43 7.94
CA GLU A 37 12.20 -11.62 8.20
C GLU A 37 11.90 -10.12 8.20
N ILE A 38 11.04 -9.65 7.29
CA ILE A 38 10.61 -8.25 7.22
C ILE A 38 9.76 -7.90 8.43
N TYR A 39 8.86 -8.81 8.82
CA TYR A 39 7.95 -8.63 9.93
C TYR A 39 8.65 -8.69 11.30
N ASP A 40 9.49 -9.69 11.55
CA ASP A 40 10.15 -9.87 12.85
C ASP A 40 11.19 -8.76 13.12
N ASN A 41 11.73 -8.16 12.06
CA ASN A 41 12.67 -7.04 12.15
C ASN A 41 12.01 -5.69 11.90
N SER A 42 10.67 -5.63 11.82
CA SER A 42 9.99 -4.36 11.59
C SER A 42 10.22 -3.43 12.77
N ASN A 43 10.79 -2.26 12.49
CA ASN A 43 11.00 -1.26 13.53
C ASN A 43 9.66 -0.55 13.78
N PRO A 44 9.05 -0.67 14.98
CA PRO A 44 7.76 -0.04 15.28
C PRO A 44 7.82 1.50 15.21
N ASN A 45 9.01 2.11 15.16
CA ASN A 45 9.16 3.55 14.94
C ASN A 45 9.14 3.95 13.46
N THR A 46 9.12 2.98 12.54
CA THR A 46 9.16 3.24 11.08
C THR A 46 7.82 3.05 10.40
N CYS A 47 6.89 2.38 11.07
CA CYS A 47 5.51 2.18 10.66
C CYS A 47 4.60 2.75 11.76
N THR A 48 3.39 3.16 11.42
CA THR A 48 2.39 3.57 12.42
C THR A 48 1.02 3.20 11.90
N SER A 49 0.27 2.42 12.68
CA SER A 49 -1.14 2.17 12.39
C SER A 49 -1.96 3.35 12.90
N PRO A 50 -2.80 3.99 12.06
CA PRO A 50 -3.75 4.99 12.54
C PRO A 50 -4.98 4.36 13.21
N LEU A 51 -5.14 3.03 13.15
CA LEU A 51 -6.33 2.33 13.62
C LEU A 51 -6.24 1.94 15.10
N SER A 52 -5.05 1.49 15.54
CA SER A 52 -4.78 1.01 16.90
C SER A 52 -3.27 0.93 17.13
N ALA A 53 -2.84 0.55 18.34
CA ALA A 53 -1.43 0.24 18.64
C ALA A 53 -0.96 -1.11 18.08
N GLY A 54 -1.72 -1.70 17.15
CA GLY A 54 -1.42 -2.95 16.47
C GLY A 54 -0.08 -2.98 15.73
N LYS A 55 0.42 -4.19 15.47
CA LYS A 55 1.69 -4.36 14.75
C LYS A 55 1.61 -3.87 13.31
N CYS A 56 2.73 -3.35 12.83
CA CYS A 56 2.90 -2.90 11.46
C CYS A 56 4.32 -3.16 10.97
N PHE A 57 4.54 -2.98 9.67
CA PHE A 57 5.86 -2.94 9.06
C PHE A 57 5.88 -2.03 7.83
N MET A 58 7.09 -1.73 7.35
CA MET A 58 7.30 -0.97 6.12
C MET A 58 7.87 -1.88 5.05
N GLU A 59 7.27 -1.86 3.86
CA GLU A 59 7.77 -2.62 2.71
C GLU A 59 7.54 -1.82 1.42
N ASN A 60 8.58 -1.68 0.60
CA ASN A 60 8.51 -1.04 -0.72
C ASN A 60 7.82 0.34 -0.72
N GLY A 61 7.97 1.11 0.37
CA GLY A 61 7.37 2.45 0.52
C GLY A 61 5.93 2.46 1.07
N PHE A 62 5.37 1.30 1.40
CA PHE A 62 4.06 1.15 2.01
C PHE A 62 4.16 0.85 3.50
N ASN A 63 3.25 1.44 4.27
CA ASN A 63 2.97 1.12 5.65
C ASN A 63 1.88 0.05 5.66
N VAL A 64 2.20 -1.13 6.20
CA VAL A 64 1.32 -2.29 6.26
C VAL A 64 1.04 -2.57 7.73
N ALA A 65 -0.19 -2.35 8.16
CA ALA A 65 -0.63 -2.50 9.55
C ALA A 65 -1.64 -3.64 9.68
N ALA A 66 -1.48 -4.48 10.70
CA ALA A 66 -2.49 -5.46 11.04
C ALA A 66 -3.66 -4.74 11.72
N PHE A 67 -4.89 -5.05 11.34
CA PHE A 67 -6.06 -4.64 12.10
C PHE A 67 -6.82 -5.85 12.64
N SER A 68 -7.48 -5.63 13.77
CA SER A 68 -8.37 -6.59 14.41
C SER A 68 -9.57 -5.81 14.92
N ALA A 69 -10.66 -5.83 14.17
CA ALA A 69 -11.92 -5.27 14.63
C ALA A 69 -12.66 -6.31 15.46
N GLN A 70 -13.16 -5.91 16.63
CA GLN A 70 -13.92 -6.74 17.55
C GLN A 70 -15.34 -6.23 17.67
N GLU A 71 -16.27 -7.13 18.01
CA GLU A 71 -17.70 -6.83 18.17
C GLU A 71 -18.32 -6.19 16.91
N ILE A 72 -17.84 -6.59 15.72
CA ILE A 72 -18.22 -6.00 14.44
C ILE A 72 -19.75 -5.98 14.25
N GLY A 73 -20.25 -4.89 13.65
CA GLY A 73 -21.69 -4.70 13.44
C GLY A 73 -22.48 -4.28 14.67
N SER A 74 -21.79 -3.90 15.75
CA SER A 74 -22.42 -3.38 16.97
C SER A 74 -21.94 -1.97 17.34
N PRO A 75 -22.72 -1.19 18.10
CA PRO A 75 -22.28 0.14 18.57
C PRO A 75 -21.05 0.13 19.48
N SER A 76 -20.66 -1.02 20.05
CA SER A 76 -19.48 -1.16 20.91
C SER A 76 -18.23 -1.65 20.15
N ALA A 77 -18.32 -1.84 18.83
CA ALA A 77 -17.21 -2.32 18.02
C ALA A 77 -16.00 -1.38 18.06
N TYR A 78 -14.81 -1.97 18.02
CA TYR A 78 -13.54 -1.23 18.10
C TYR A 78 -12.41 -1.96 17.36
N PHE A 79 -11.35 -1.21 17.02
CA PHE A 79 -10.07 -1.79 16.59
C PHE A 79 -9.22 -2.12 17.80
N SER A 80 -8.84 -3.38 17.95
CA SER A 80 -8.00 -3.87 19.05
C SER A 80 -6.54 -3.45 18.86
N ASP A 81 -5.91 -3.09 19.98
CA ASP A 81 -4.47 -2.79 20.08
C ASP A 81 -3.57 -4.04 19.99
N THR A 82 -4.16 -5.24 20.02
CA THR A 82 -3.39 -6.51 20.01
C THR A 82 -3.32 -7.17 18.63
N SER A 83 -3.68 -6.45 17.57
CA SER A 83 -3.62 -6.99 16.20
C SER A 83 -2.17 -7.30 15.80
N HIS A 84 -1.99 -8.42 15.12
CA HIS A 84 -0.70 -8.89 14.64
C HIS A 84 -0.85 -9.77 13.41
N PHE A 85 0.23 -9.88 12.65
CA PHE A 85 0.34 -10.79 11.50
C PHE A 85 0.81 -12.19 11.95
N HIS A 86 0.40 -13.20 11.20
CA HIS A 86 0.83 -14.59 11.27
C HIS A 86 1.83 -14.95 10.16
N ALA A 87 2.80 -14.07 9.92
CA ALA A 87 3.78 -14.12 8.82
C ALA A 87 4.83 -15.26 8.85
N ARG A 88 4.71 -16.27 9.74
CA ARG A 88 5.79 -17.27 9.99
C ARG A 88 6.11 -18.20 8.82
N GLN A 89 5.25 -18.23 7.80
CA GLN A 89 5.38 -19.11 6.65
C GLN A 89 5.52 -18.32 5.34
N ASN A 90 5.93 -17.05 5.44
CA ASN A 90 6.03 -16.09 4.33
C ASN A 90 4.69 -15.74 3.67
N TYR A 91 3.60 -15.84 4.43
CA TYR A 91 2.26 -15.39 4.06
C TYR A 91 1.51 -14.97 5.32
N GLU A 92 0.49 -14.11 5.17
CA GLU A 92 -0.41 -13.75 6.26
C GLU A 92 -1.50 -14.80 6.41
N ALA A 93 -1.40 -15.60 7.47
CA ALA A 93 -2.31 -16.70 7.74
C ALA A 93 -3.53 -16.23 8.56
N GLN A 94 -4.47 -15.52 7.93
CA GLN A 94 -5.69 -15.07 8.62
C GLN A 94 -6.50 -16.26 9.11
N HIS A 95 -7.04 -16.12 10.31
CA HIS A 95 -7.94 -17.09 10.91
C HIS A 95 -8.84 -16.43 11.95
N PHE A 96 -10.03 -16.98 12.13
CA PHE A 96 -11.02 -16.43 13.06
C PHE A 96 -11.21 -17.35 14.26
N THR A 97 -11.29 -16.76 15.45
CA THR A 97 -11.65 -17.47 16.69
C THR A 97 -13.09 -17.21 17.13
N ASN A 98 -13.75 -16.23 16.52
CA ASN A 98 -15.17 -15.92 16.74
C ASN A 98 -15.77 -15.19 15.52
N GLU A 99 -17.09 -15.26 15.37
CA GLU A 99 -17.87 -14.68 14.26
C GLU A 99 -18.02 -13.15 14.32
N PHE A 100 -17.59 -12.52 15.43
CA PHE A 100 -17.70 -11.08 15.67
C PHE A 100 -16.35 -10.35 15.53
N GLY A 101 -15.32 -11.04 15.03
CA GLY A 101 -14.01 -10.48 14.78
C GLY A 101 -13.73 -10.37 13.28
N LEU A 102 -13.18 -9.24 12.84
CA LEU A 102 -12.61 -9.09 11.49
C LEU A 102 -11.13 -8.78 11.59
N LEU A 103 -10.29 -9.65 11.03
CA LEU A 103 -8.85 -9.48 10.98
C LEU A 103 -8.43 -9.13 9.56
N GLY A 104 -7.40 -8.30 9.42
CA GLY A 104 -7.00 -7.84 8.11
C GLY A 104 -5.72 -7.04 8.08
N SER A 105 -5.43 -6.55 6.88
CA SER A 105 -4.34 -5.62 6.60
C SER A 105 -4.92 -4.27 6.24
N PHE A 106 -4.37 -3.22 6.84
CA PHE A 106 -4.58 -1.83 6.49
C PHE A 106 -3.30 -1.29 5.87
N ILE A 107 -3.38 -0.84 4.62
CA ILE A 107 -2.20 -0.45 3.84
C ILE A 107 -2.34 1.00 3.39
N THR A 108 -1.27 1.78 3.60
CA THR A 108 -1.13 3.16 3.12
C THR A 108 0.26 3.37 2.51
N LEU A 109 0.42 4.38 1.66
CA LEU A 109 1.75 4.85 1.30
C LEU A 109 2.40 5.60 2.47
N LYS A 110 3.71 5.43 2.68
CA LYS A 110 4.48 6.11 3.74
C LYS A 110 4.30 7.63 3.73
N ASN A 111 4.22 8.21 2.54
CA ASN A 111 4.10 9.65 2.33
C ASN A 111 2.65 10.13 2.29
N GLY A 112 1.66 9.26 2.51
CA GLY A 112 0.23 9.57 2.38
C GLY A 112 -0.25 9.79 0.95
N GLY A 113 0.59 9.46 -0.05
CA GLY A 113 0.26 9.59 -1.46
C GLY A 113 -0.82 8.61 -1.92
N ILE A 114 -1.18 8.72 -3.19
CA ILE A 114 -2.13 7.83 -3.84
C ILE A 114 -1.44 6.63 -4.50
N PHE A 115 -2.13 5.49 -4.53
CA PHE A 115 -1.68 4.25 -5.15
C PHE A 115 -2.86 3.50 -5.77
N SER A 116 -2.57 2.36 -6.40
CA SER A 116 -3.58 1.40 -6.87
C SER A 116 -3.29 0.01 -6.33
N LEU A 117 -4.33 -0.76 -6.02
CA LEU A 117 -4.25 -2.22 -5.82
C LEU A 117 -4.50 -2.91 -7.16
N LYS A 118 -3.70 -3.94 -7.47
CA LYS A 118 -3.77 -4.67 -8.77
C LYS A 118 -4.06 -6.14 -8.62
N SER A 119 -3.44 -6.79 -7.65
CA SER A 119 -3.70 -8.20 -7.36
C SER A 119 -3.27 -8.53 -5.95
N LEU A 120 -3.67 -9.72 -5.52
CA LEU A 120 -3.08 -10.40 -4.38
C LEU A 120 -3.14 -11.90 -4.62
N ASP A 121 -2.22 -12.63 -4.02
CA ASP A 121 -2.28 -14.08 -3.97
C ASP A 121 -3.04 -14.51 -2.71
N TYR A 122 -3.88 -15.52 -2.86
CA TYR A 122 -4.67 -16.06 -1.77
C TYR A 122 -4.68 -17.58 -1.79
N GLN A 123 -4.90 -18.18 -0.63
CA GLN A 123 -5.19 -19.61 -0.51
C GLN A 123 -6.22 -19.84 0.59
N LEU A 124 -7.30 -20.55 0.28
CA LEU A 124 -8.29 -20.92 1.27
C LEU A 124 -7.72 -21.94 2.28
N ARG A 125 -8.08 -21.79 3.56
CA ARG A 125 -7.62 -22.69 4.64
C ARG A 125 -8.75 -23.60 5.12
N LYS A 126 -8.73 -23.98 6.40
CA LYS A 126 -9.66 -24.94 7.03
C LYS A 126 -11.15 -24.64 6.79
N ASN A 127 -11.52 -23.38 6.48
CA ASN A 127 -12.87 -22.95 6.13
C ASN A 127 -13.96 -23.49 7.08
N GLU A 128 -13.64 -23.47 8.38
CA GLU A 128 -14.52 -23.99 9.45
C GLU A 128 -15.44 -22.91 10.03
N ASN A 129 -15.05 -21.64 9.89
CA ASN A 129 -15.76 -20.50 10.47
C ASN A 129 -15.91 -19.39 9.43
N ALA A 130 -17.00 -18.64 9.56
CA ALA A 130 -17.22 -17.40 8.83
C ALA A 130 -17.63 -16.29 9.79
N ILE A 131 -17.32 -15.04 9.44
CA ILE A 131 -17.78 -13.88 10.18
C ILE A 131 -19.30 -13.68 10.00
N THR A 132 -19.92 -12.94 10.92
CA THR A 132 -21.35 -12.63 10.90
C THR A 132 -21.78 -12.05 9.55
N GLY A 133 -22.82 -12.64 8.94
CA GLY A 133 -23.37 -12.23 7.64
C GLY A 133 -22.79 -13.00 6.44
N TYR A 134 -21.81 -13.86 6.65
CA TYR A 134 -21.18 -14.70 5.62
C TYR A 134 -21.31 -16.18 5.97
N THR A 135 -20.96 -17.06 5.03
CA THR A 135 -20.99 -18.51 5.20
C THR A 135 -19.68 -19.13 4.72
N THR A 136 -19.44 -20.39 5.12
CA THR A 136 -18.33 -21.20 4.63
C THR A 136 -18.60 -21.85 3.28
N ASP A 137 -19.83 -21.77 2.76
CA ASP A 137 -20.17 -22.30 1.44
C ASP A 137 -19.54 -21.50 0.31
N ASP A 138 -19.21 -20.23 0.58
CA ASP A 138 -18.59 -19.32 -0.37
C ASP A 138 -17.82 -18.24 0.39
N THR A 139 -16.54 -18.52 0.67
CA THR A 139 -15.65 -17.57 1.32
C THR A 139 -15.38 -16.39 0.41
N LYS A 140 -15.31 -15.20 1.01
CA LYS A 140 -15.07 -13.94 0.32
C LYS A 140 -13.74 -13.33 0.73
N ILE A 141 -13.03 -12.77 -0.23
CA ILE A 141 -12.02 -11.75 0.02
C ILE A 141 -12.73 -10.39 0.04
N LEU A 142 -12.48 -9.62 1.09
CA LEU A 142 -13.16 -8.36 1.41
C LEU A 142 -12.17 -7.22 1.23
N ILE A 143 -12.46 -6.30 0.31
CA ILE A 143 -11.59 -5.17 0.00
C ILE A 143 -12.37 -3.86 0.08
N SER A 144 -11.85 -2.87 0.80
CA SER A 144 -12.47 -1.55 0.90
C SER A 144 -11.46 -0.44 1.14
N THR A 145 -11.79 0.79 0.77
CA THR A 145 -11.01 1.98 1.13
C THR A 145 -11.44 2.58 2.47
N THR A 146 -12.56 2.11 3.03
CA THR A 146 -13.11 2.56 4.31
C THR A 146 -13.70 1.39 5.07
N PHE A 147 -13.59 1.41 6.40
CA PHE A 147 -14.24 0.40 7.23
C PHE A 147 -14.62 1.01 8.58
N ASP A 148 -15.90 0.92 8.93
CA ASP A 148 -16.43 1.26 10.24
C ASP A 148 -16.86 -0.04 10.95
N PRO A 149 -16.16 -0.47 12.00
CA PRO A 149 -16.46 -1.72 12.67
C PRO A 149 -17.82 -1.67 13.37
N THR A 150 -18.40 -0.49 13.63
CA THR A 150 -19.70 -0.35 14.28
C THR A 150 -20.88 -0.66 13.37
N MET A 151 -20.63 -0.70 12.06
CA MET A 151 -21.60 -1.02 11.02
C MET A 151 -21.47 -2.49 10.60
N GLN A 152 -22.54 -3.07 10.05
CA GLN A 152 -22.49 -4.44 9.52
C GLN A 152 -21.42 -4.55 8.43
N VAL A 153 -20.63 -5.63 8.42
CA VAL A 153 -19.56 -5.82 7.43
C VAL A 153 -20.14 -5.93 6.01
N ALA A 154 -21.26 -6.64 5.85
CA ALA A 154 -21.96 -6.75 4.59
C ALA A 154 -22.31 -5.36 4.03
N GLY A 155 -21.86 -5.09 2.80
CA GLY A 155 -22.07 -3.81 2.11
C GLY A 155 -21.01 -2.73 2.38
N GLN A 156 -20.04 -2.95 3.26
CA GLN A 156 -18.89 -2.03 3.44
C GLN A 156 -17.70 -2.35 2.53
N PHE A 157 -17.66 -3.57 1.96
CA PHE A 157 -16.56 -4.09 1.17
C PHE A 157 -17.02 -4.45 -0.24
N THR A 158 -16.10 -4.33 -1.20
CA THR A 158 -16.18 -5.09 -2.45
C THR A 158 -15.80 -6.53 -2.15
N GLU A 159 -16.66 -7.46 -2.55
CA GLU A 159 -16.55 -8.88 -2.22
C GLU A 159 -16.12 -9.69 -3.43
N TYR A 160 -15.08 -10.50 -3.28
CA TYR A 160 -14.61 -11.42 -4.30
C TYR A 160 -14.84 -12.85 -3.82
N SER A 161 -15.71 -13.60 -4.53
CA SER A 161 -15.88 -15.04 -4.30
C SER A 161 -14.58 -15.77 -4.55
N ILE A 162 -14.19 -16.60 -3.59
CA ILE A 162 -13.14 -17.60 -3.77
C ILE A 162 -13.66 -19.03 -3.56
N GLY A 163 -14.97 -19.20 -3.35
CA GLY A 163 -15.58 -20.51 -3.15
C GLY A 163 -15.20 -21.14 -1.82
N ASN A 164 -15.15 -22.46 -1.78
CA ASN A 164 -14.92 -23.24 -0.56
C ASN A 164 -13.94 -24.42 -0.74
N ASP A 165 -13.23 -24.48 -1.85
CA ASP A 165 -12.30 -25.58 -2.16
C ASP A 165 -10.93 -25.35 -1.50
N ILE A 166 -10.72 -26.02 -0.36
CA ILE A 166 -9.50 -25.93 0.44
C ILE A 166 -8.31 -26.69 -0.17
N SER A 167 -8.51 -27.42 -1.27
CA SER A 167 -7.46 -28.22 -1.92
C SER A 167 -6.63 -27.42 -2.93
N LEU A 168 -7.08 -26.21 -3.27
CA LEU A 168 -6.44 -25.37 -4.27
C LEU A 168 -5.11 -24.77 -3.73
N PRO A 169 -4.11 -24.61 -4.61
CA PRO A 169 -2.87 -23.92 -4.26
C PRO A 169 -3.13 -22.42 -4.08
N PHE A 170 -2.08 -21.64 -3.85
CA PHE A 170 -2.19 -20.19 -4.01
C PHE A 170 -2.67 -19.82 -5.41
N GLU A 171 -3.64 -18.93 -5.47
CA GLU A 171 -4.20 -18.36 -6.68
C GLU A 171 -4.08 -16.84 -6.65
N THR A 172 -3.97 -16.24 -7.83
CA THR A 172 -3.91 -14.78 -7.96
C THR A 172 -5.31 -14.22 -8.23
N LEU A 173 -5.80 -13.38 -7.32
CA LEU A 173 -6.98 -12.56 -7.55
C LEU A 173 -6.58 -11.28 -8.27
N SER A 174 -7.07 -11.08 -9.49
CA SER A 174 -6.95 -9.79 -10.20
C SER A 174 -8.01 -8.82 -9.69
N ILE A 175 -7.61 -7.58 -9.43
CA ILE A 175 -8.42 -6.58 -8.74
C ILE A 175 -8.51 -5.32 -9.59
N ASP A 176 -9.75 -4.95 -9.91
CA ASP A 176 -10.10 -3.71 -10.59
C ASP A 176 -10.90 -2.79 -9.66
N GLY A 177 -10.88 -1.48 -9.90
CA GLY A 177 -11.73 -0.51 -9.20
C GLY A 177 -11.11 0.10 -7.93
N PHE A 178 -9.83 -0.20 -7.68
CA PHE A 178 -9.06 0.32 -6.56
C PHE A 178 -7.88 1.18 -7.04
N GLU A 179 -8.15 2.14 -7.93
CA GLU A 179 -7.19 3.12 -8.45
C GLU A 179 -7.26 4.47 -7.71
N ASN A 180 -6.12 5.16 -7.63
CA ASN A 180 -5.99 6.50 -7.03
C ASN A 180 -6.50 6.58 -5.57
N ILE A 181 -6.27 5.52 -4.79
CA ILE A 181 -6.67 5.40 -3.40
C ILE A 181 -5.51 5.79 -2.47
N THR A 182 -5.82 6.24 -1.25
CA THR A 182 -4.81 6.59 -0.24
C THR A 182 -4.66 5.54 0.85
N GLN A 183 -5.63 4.63 0.95
CA GLN A 183 -5.66 3.57 1.95
C GLN A 183 -6.51 2.40 1.46
N ILE A 184 -6.24 1.21 1.99
CA ILE A 184 -7.04 0.01 1.70
C ILE A 184 -7.07 -0.93 2.91
N TYR A 185 -8.22 -1.55 3.11
CA TYR A 185 -8.46 -2.65 4.03
C TYR A 185 -8.61 -3.92 3.20
N ILE A 186 -7.85 -4.96 3.54
CA ILE A 186 -7.93 -6.29 2.93
C ILE A 186 -8.17 -7.29 4.05
N ALA A 187 -9.28 -8.01 3.96
CA ALA A 187 -9.68 -9.04 4.91
C ALA A 187 -10.33 -10.21 4.18
N SER A 188 -10.78 -11.19 4.94
CA SER A 188 -11.51 -12.34 4.44
C SER A 188 -12.72 -12.62 5.32
N SER A 189 -13.78 -13.22 4.75
CA SER A 189 -14.96 -13.60 5.52
C SER A 189 -14.79 -14.91 6.29
N GLY A 190 -13.68 -15.61 6.08
CA GLY A 190 -13.30 -16.89 6.68
C GLY A 190 -11.80 -17.13 6.50
N ASP A 191 -11.26 -18.25 6.97
CA ASP A 191 -9.81 -18.44 7.05
C ASP A 191 -9.09 -18.48 5.68
N VAL A 192 -8.27 -17.46 5.39
CA VAL A 192 -7.52 -17.30 4.12
C VAL A 192 -6.06 -16.96 4.41
N ASN A 193 -5.14 -17.56 3.66
CA ASN A 193 -3.76 -17.08 3.58
C ASN A 193 -3.66 -15.98 2.51
N PHE A 194 -2.97 -14.89 2.80
CA PHE A 194 -2.68 -13.83 1.82
C PHE A 194 -1.18 -13.67 1.58
N ASP A 195 -0.81 -13.43 0.34
CA ASP A 195 0.56 -13.09 -0.05
C ASP A 195 0.61 -12.22 -1.31
N ASN A 196 1.80 -11.73 -1.67
CA ASN A 196 2.11 -11.02 -2.91
C ASN A 196 1.10 -9.93 -3.30
N ILE A 197 0.76 -9.04 -2.36
CA ILE A 197 -0.18 -7.95 -2.63
C ILE A 197 0.52 -6.93 -3.54
N MET A 198 0.05 -6.83 -4.79
CA MET A 198 0.64 -5.97 -5.80
C MET A 198 0.01 -4.58 -5.80
N LEU A 199 0.82 -3.59 -5.47
CA LEU A 199 0.46 -2.19 -5.36
C LEU A 199 1.26 -1.36 -6.36
N THR A 200 0.71 -0.26 -6.84
CA THR A 200 1.46 0.68 -7.70
C THR A 200 1.24 2.10 -7.20
N PRO A 201 2.28 2.79 -6.70
CA PRO A 201 2.18 4.21 -6.38
C PRO A 201 1.74 5.00 -7.61
N VAL A 202 0.96 6.06 -7.43
CA VAL A 202 0.65 6.98 -8.53
C VAL A 202 1.55 8.21 -8.37
N PRO A 203 2.43 8.53 -9.34
CA PRO A 203 3.32 9.68 -9.23
C PRO A 203 2.54 10.99 -9.08
N GLU A 204 2.97 11.84 -8.14
CA GLU A 204 2.38 13.18 -7.98
C GLU A 204 2.55 14.00 -9.27
N PRO A 205 1.53 14.77 -9.72
CA PRO A 205 1.59 15.54 -10.97
C PRO A 205 2.77 16.53 -11.05
N THR A 206 3.24 17.04 -9.91
CA THR A 206 4.40 17.95 -9.82
C THR A 206 5.71 17.27 -10.20
N SER A 207 5.84 15.96 -9.97
CA SER A 207 6.98 15.15 -10.41
C SER A 207 7.08 15.14 -11.94
N ILE A 208 5.93 15.06 -12.62
CA ILE A 208 5.82 15.05 -14.09
C ILE A 208 6.10 16.44 -14.67
N LEU A 209 5.54 17.49 -14.06
CA LEU A 209 5.77 18.88 -14.49
C LEU A 209 7.22 19.33 -14.25
N GLY A 210 7.86 18.89 -13.16
CA GLY A 210 9.29 19.09 -12.94
C GLY A 210 10.11 18.51 -14.09
N LEU A 211 9.81 17.27 -14.50
CA LEU A 211 10.47 16.62 -15.64
C LEU A 211 10.28 17.39 -16.96
N LEU A 212 9.06 17.85 -17.25
CA LEU A 212 8.73 18.61 -18.46
C LEU A 212 9.39 20.00 -18.48
N ALA A 213 9.44 20.68 -17.34
CA ALA A 213 10.11 21.97 -17.23
C ALA A 213 11.61 21.84 -17.48
N PHE A 214 12.28 20.82 -16.94
CA PHE A 214 13.70 20.56 -17.20
C PHE A 214 14.00 20.24 -18.67
N ALA A 215 13.13 19.49 -19.36
CA ALA A 215 13.28 19.24 -20.79
C ALA A 215 13.18 20.53 -21.64
N ALA A 216 12.30 21.45 -21.25
CA ALA A 216 12.15 22.75 -21.92
C ALA A 216 13.36 23.70 -21.71
N PHE A 217 13.98 23.68 -20.53
CA PHE A 217 15.18 24.48 -20.25
C PHE A 217 16.46 23.88 -20.85
N GLY A 218 16.54 22.57 -21.05
CA GLY A 218 17.65 21.93 -21.76
C GLY A 218 17.67 22.26 -23.25
N ALA A 219 16.50 22.24 -23.92
CA ALA A 219 16.38 22.51 -25.35
C ALA A 219 16.64 23.97 -25.74
N THR A 220 16.42 24.93 -24.83
CA THR A 220 16.66 26.36 -25.10
C THR A 220 18.13 26.77 -25.03
N SER A 221 19.02 25.90 -24.53
CA SER A 221 20.46 26.18 -24.47
C SER A 221 21.25 25.73 -25.70
N MET A 222 20.67 24.93 -26.61
CA MET A 222 21.34 24.45 -27.82
C MET A 222 21.03 25.25 -29.10
N PHE A 223 20.12 26.22 -29.06
CA PHE A 223 19.82 27.10 -30.20
C PHE A 223 20.41 28.51 -30.02
N LYS A 224 21.71 28.62 -29.73
CA LYS A 224 22.43 29.87 -29.96
C LYS A 224 23.93 29.68 -30.15
N HIS A 225 24.34 29.12 -31.28
CA HIS A 225 25.44 29.70 -32.07
C HIS A 225 25.57 28.96 -33.41
N GLN A 226 25.12 29.60 -34.49
CA GLN A 226 25.71 29.37 -35.80
C GLN A 226 25.55 30.66 -36.61
N ASP A 227 26.44 31.61 -36.30
CA ASP A 227 26.76 32.72 -37.21
C ASP A 227 28.22 32.54 -37.62
N ASN A 228 28.41 32.10 -38.87
CA ASN A 228 29.38 32.59 -39.86
C ASN A 228 29.47 31.62 -41.03
#